data_AF-A0A9X1YL15-F1
#
_entry.id   AF-A0A9X1YL15-F1
#
_cell.length_a   1.000
_cell.length_b   1.000
_cell.length_c   1.000
_cell.angle_alpha   90.00
_cell.angle_beta   90.00
_cell.angle_gamma   90.00
#
_symmetry.space_group_name_H-M   'P 1'
#
loop_
_entity.id
_entity.type
_entity.pdbx_description
1 polymer ?
#
loop_
_entity_poly.entity_id
_entity_poly.type
_entity_poly.pdbx_seq_one_letter_code
_entity_poly.pdbx_strand_id
1 'polypeptide(L)'
;MIDAPLSRSLRVRGYREGIRDAGRTFRLAAGADVRAALKRAALAAIPKQEGWTLRVFTVERTAEGERVAAVLDRLARREMGNPGFAGALAATLDGSVAVLAVAARDARVVERVRIGLGMAAR
;
A
#
# COMPACT_ATOMS: atom_id res chain seq x y z
N MET A 1 -12.49 -24.65 -15.97
CA MET A 1 -11.90 -23.31 -15.81
C MET A 1 -11.22 -23.33 -14.45
N ILE A 2 -9.88 -23.24 -14.39
CA ILE A 2 -9.14 -23.42 -13.14
C ILE A 2 -9.32 -22.14 -12.32
N ASP A 3 -10.03 -22.25 -11.19
CA ASP A 3 -10.07 -21.23 -10.14
C ASP A 3 -8.65 -20.97 -9.66
N ALA A 4 -8.00 -19.96 -10.24
CA ALA A 4 -6.79 -19.41 -9.66
C ALA A 4 -7.22 -18.77 -8.33
N PRO A 5 -6.72 -19.22 -7.17
CA PRO A 5 -7.13 -18.65 -5.89
C PRO A 5 -6.88 -17.14 -5.91
N LEU A 6 -7.97 -16.39 -5.78
CA LEU A 6 -8.13 -14.96 -6.08
C LEU A 6 -7.15 -14.03 -5.33
N SER A 7 -6.48 -14.53 -4.28
CA SER A 7 -5.55 -13.77 -3.43
C SER A 7 -4.07 -13.84 -3.81
N ARG A 8 -3.70 -14.45 -4.95
CA ARG A 8 -2.28 -14.64 -5.30
C ARG A 8 -1.71 -13.62 -6.27
N SER A 9 -2.53 -12.70 -6.76
CA SER A 9 -2.10 -11.65 -7.68
C SER A 9 -2.03 -10.31 -6.95
N LEU A 10 -0.91 -9.61 -7.05
CA LEU A 10 -0.69 -8.33 -6.37
C LEU A 10 -0.45 -7.22 -7.39
N ARG A 11 -0.97 -6.02 -7.12
CA ARG A 11 -0.67 -4.77 -7.85
C ARG A 11 0.07 -3.81 -6.94
N VAL A 12 1.06 -3.10 -7.48
CA VAL A 12 1.86 -2.11 -6.74
C VAL A 12 1.83 -0.76 -7.43
N ARG A 13 1.60 0.30 -6.66
CA ARG A 13 1.57 1.69 -7.14
C ARG A 13 2.41 2.57 -6.24
N GLY A 14 3.31 3.36 -6.83
CA GLY A 14 4.08 4.39 -6.16
C GLY A 14 3.44 5.78 -6.28
N TYR A 15 3.63 6.60 -5.25
CA TYR A 15 3.15 7.98 -5.13
C TYR A 15 4.33 8.89 -4.81
N ARG A 16 4.61 9.88 -5.67
CA ARG A 16 5.63 10.91 -5.42
C ARG A 16 5.23 12.22 -6.13
N GLU A 17 5.95 12.61 -7.16
CA GLU A 17 5.60 13.72 -8.07
C GLU A 17 4.44 13.35 -9.01
N GLY A 18 4.20 12.05 -9.16
CA GLY A 18 3.08 11.49 -9.89
C GLY A 18 2.83 10.06 -9.45
N ILE A 19 1.80 9.45 -10.02
CA ILE A 19 1.45 8.07 -9.76
C ILE A 19 2.20 7.18 -10.74
N ARG A 20 2.98 6.23 -10.22
CA ARG A 20 3.66 5.22 -11.04
C ARG A 20 3.08 3.86 -10.71
N ASP A 21 2.46 3.23 -11.69
CA ASP A 21 2.11 1.83 -11.57
C ASP A 21 3.36 0.99 -11.81
N ALA A 22 3.65 0.01 -10.94
CA ALA A 22 4.74 -0.92 -11.18
C ALA A 22 4.46 -1.86 -12.38
N GLY A 23 3.22 -1.85 -12.91
CA GLY A 23 2.83 -2.47 -14.17
C GLY A 23 2.89 -4.00 -14.18
N ARG A 24 3.25 -4.62 -13.05
CA ARG A 24 3.46 -6.05 -12.92
C ARG A 24 2.45 -6.61 -11.93
N THR A 25 1.53 -7.41 -12.44
CA THR A 25 0.75 -8.34 -11.62
C THR A 25 1.67 -9.48 -11.23
N PHE A 26 2.06 -9.57 -9.95
CA PHE A 26 2.91 -10.64 -9.46
C PHE A 26 2.04 -11.80 -8.97
N ARG A 27 2.27 -13.01 -9.51
CA ARG A 27 1.63 -14.23 -9.03
C ARG A 27 2.49 -14.86 -7.93
N LEU A 28 1.92 -15.07 -6.76
CA LEU A 28 2.57 -15.75 -5.64
C LEU A 28 2.45 -17.27 -5.78
N ALA A 29 3.47 -17.98 -5.26
CA ALA A 29 3.44 -19.43 -5.10
C ALA A 29 2.30 -19.86 -4.15
N ALA A 30 1.88 -21.12 -4.26
CA ALA A 30 0.96 -21.71 -3.29
C ALA A 30 1.60 -21.70 -1.89
N GLY A 31 0.82 -21.34 -0.86
CA GLY A 31 1.30 -21.25 0.52
C GLY A 31 2.18 -20.03 0.84
N ALA A 32 2.40 -19.12 -0.12
CA ALA A 32 3.15 -17.90 0.16
C ALA A 32 2.40 -16.98 1.14
N ASP A 33 3.15 -16.40 2.09
CA ASP A 33 2.62 -15.36 2.97
C ASP A 33 2.32 -14.08 2.16
N VAL A 34 1.03 -13.87 1.90
CA VAL A 34 0.51 -12.72 1.14
C VAL A 34 0.87 -11.40 1.82
N ARG A 35 0.77 -11.31 3.15
CA ARG A 35 1.07 -10.07 3.89
C ARG A 35 2.55 -9.75 3.78
N ALA A 36 3.44 -10.73 3.96
CA ALA A 36 4.87 -10.54 3.80
C ALA A 36 5.26 -10.19 2.35
N ALA A 37 4.60 -10.79 1.37
CA ALA A 37 4.81 -10.44 -0.04
C ALA A 37 4.40 -9.00 -0.35
N LEU A 38 3.22 -8.57 0.11
CA LEU A 38 2.73 -7.20 -0.04
C LEU A 38 3.67 -6.17 0.63
N LYS A 39 4.12 -6.44 1.86
CA LYS A 39 5.09 -5.58 2.56
C LYS A 39 6.39 -5.43 1.78
N ARG A 40 6.96 -6.54 1.31
CA ARG A 40 8.18 -6.52 0.48
C ARG A 40 7.97 -5.75 -0.81
N ALA A 41 6.84 -5.94 -1.47
CA ALA A 41 6.51 -5.27 -2.73
C ALA A 41 6.36 -3.75 -2.54
N ALA A 42 5.65 -3.31 -1.51
CA ALA A 42 5.52 -1.89 -1.18
C ALA A 42 6.88 -1.26 -0.81
N LEU A 43 7.69 -1.95 0.01
CA LEU A 43 9.01 -1.46 0.41
C LEU A 43 10.03 -1.44 -0.74
N ALA A 44 9.87 -2.30 -1.75
CA ALA A 44 10.71 -2.27 -2.95
C ALA A 44 10.36 -1.08 -3.87
N ALA A 45 9.12 -0.59 -3.81
CA ALA A 45 8.64 0.50 -4.65
C ALA A 45 8.82 1.90 -4.02
N ILE A 46 9.29 1.98 -2.77
CA ILE A 46 9.50 3.24 -2.05
C ILE A 46 10.99 3.59 -1.97
N PRO A 47 11.39 4.86 -2.18
CA PRO A 47 12.78 5.26 -2.02
C PRO A 47 13.23 5.12 -0.56
N LYS A 48 14.44 4.60 -0.35
CA LYS A 48 15.09 4.49 0.96
C LYS A 48 16.10 5.64 1.08
N GLN A 49 15.65 6.77 1.61
CA GLN A 49 16.47 7.95 1.80
C GLN A 49 16.80 8.12 3.28
N GLU A 50 18.04 8.48 3.58
CA GLU A 50 18.47 8.78 4.94
C GLU A 50 17.70 9.97 5.51
N GLY A 51 17.40 9.92 6.81
CA GLY A 51 16.63 10.95 7.51
C GLY A 51 15.12 10.97 7.20
N TRP A 52 14.61 10.05 6.39
CA TRP A 52 13.18 9.89 6.17
C TRP A 52 12.59 8.90 7.18
N THR A 53 11.45 9.26 7.76
CA THR A 53 10.64 8.37 8.59
C THR A 53 9.85 7.44 7.69
N LEU A 54 10.05 6.12 7.85
CA LEU A 54 9.34 5.07 7.12
C LEU A 54 8.34 4.37 8.03
N ARG A 55 7.12 4.16 7.54
CA ARG A 55 6.10 3.35 8.22
C ARG A 55 5.30 2.52 7.23
N VAL A 56 4.90 1.32 7.65
CA VAL A 56 4.10 0.39 6.85
C VAL A 56 2.78 0.15 7.56
N PHE A 57 1.69 0.35 6.83
CA PHE A 57 0.33 0.10 7.27
C PHE A 57 -0.20 -1.11 6.52
N THR A 58 -0.76 -2.09 7.23
CA THR A 58 -1.42 -3.26 6.65
C THR A 58 -2.87 -3.22 7.05
N VAL A 59 -3.76 -3.34 6.07
CA VAL A 59 -5.21 -3.29 6.27
C VAL A 59 -5.81 -4.50 5.59
N GLU A 60 -6.71 -5.15 6.31
CA GLU A 60 -7.45 -6.31 5.85
C GLU A 60 -8.92 -5.98 5.84
N ARG A 61 -9.59 -6.51 4.82
CA ARG A 61 -11.04 -6.43 4.72
C ARG A 61 -11.68 -7.27 5.83
N THR A 62 -12.57 -6.66 6.61
CA THR A 62 -13.34 -7.34 7.66
C THR A 62 -14.72 -7.79 7.20
N ALA A 63 -15.30 -7.12 6.21
CA ALA A 63 -16.58 -7.48 5.60
C ALA A 63 -16.54 -7.38 4.07
N GLU A 64 -17.36 -8.17 3.39
CA GLU A 64 -17.47 -8.08 1.93
C GLU A 64 -17.89 -6.67 1.48
N GLY A 65 -17.30 -6.18 0.39
CA GLY A 65 -17.57 -4.85 -0.15
C GLY A 65 -16.72 -3.70 0.41
N GLU A 66 -15.95 -3.90 1.48
CA GLU A 66 -15.01 -2.86 1.94
C GLU A 66 -13.91 -2.61 0.91
N ARG A 67 -13.57 -1.34 0.72
CA ARG A 67 -12.60 -0.89 -0.28
C ARG A 67 -11.29 -0.46 0.37
N VAL A 68 -10.63 -1.36 1.10
CA VAL A 68 -9.42 -1.04 1.89
C VAL A 68 -8.29 -0.45 1.05
N ALA A 69 -8.07 -0.95 -0.17
CA ALA A 69 -7.07 -0.40 -1.09
C ALA A 69 -7.41 1.02 -1.54
N ALA A 70 -8.69 1.35 -1.72
CA ALA A 70 -9.12 2.68 -2.12
C ALA A 70 -8.95 3.72 -0.98
N VAL A 71 -9.17 3.29 0.27
CA VAL A 71 -8.88 4.10 1.45
C VAL A 71 -7.40 4.48 1.49
N LEU A 72 -6.51 3.48 1.37
CA LEU A 72 -5.07 3.71 1.37
C LEU A 72 -4.60 4.56 0.17
N ASP A 73 -5.15 4.33 -1.02
CA ASP A 73 -4.87 5.14 -2.22
C ASP A 73 -5.25 6.61 -1.99
N ARG A 74 -6.42 6.89 -1.39
CA ARG A 74 -6.85 8.25 -1.07
C ARG A 74 -5.92 8.92 -0.06
N LEU A 75 -5.49 8.20 0.98
CA LEU A 75 -4.56 8.75 1.97
C LEU A 75 -3.19 9.07 1.35
N ALA A 76 -2.66 8.19 0.51
CA ALA A 76 -1.40 8.43 -0.19
C ALA A 76 -1.49 9.62 -1.15
N ARG A 77 -2.60 9.75 -1.90
CA ARG A 77 -2.84 10.88 -2.81
C ARG A 77 -2.94 12.23 -2.11
N ARG A 78 -3.43 12.28 -0.88
CA ARG A 78 -3.55 13.55 -0.11
C ARG A 78 -2.18 14.15 0.22
N GLU A 79 -1.18 13.32 0.45
CA GLU A 79 0.18 13.76 0.78
C GLU A 79 1.08 13.84 -0.48
N MET A 80 0.61 13.29 -1.59
CA MET A 80 1.26 13.39 -2.90
C MET A 80 1.38 14.86 -3.33
N GLY A 81 2.55 15.25 -3.84
CA GLY A 81 2.89 16.65 -4.14
C GLY A 81 3.77 17.32 -3.09
N ASN A 82 3.93 16.72 -1.90
CA ASN A 82 4.99 17.12 -0.97
C ASN A 82 6.35 16.55 -1.43
N PRO A 83 7.39 17.37 -1.69
CA PRO A 83 8.69 16.88 -2.15
C PRO A 83 9.41 16.00 -1.11
N GLY A 84 9.02 16.10 0.16
CA GLY A 84 9.50 15.26 1.27
C GLY A 84 8.63 14.04 1.54
N PHE A 85 7.82 13.57 0.57
CA PHE A 85 6.94 12.41 0.71
C PHE A 85 7.13 11.40 -0.42
N ALA A 86 7.02 10.12 -0.07
CA ALA A 86 6.82 9.04 -0.99
C ALA A 86 5.88 8.00 -0.37
N GLY A 87 5.05 7.38 -1.20
CA GLY A 87 4.18 6.27 -0.81
C GLY A 87 4.27 5.11 -1.78
N ALA A 88 3.98 3.91 -1.31
CA ALA A 88 3.82 2.73 -2.15
C ALA A 88 2.67 1.85 -1.62
N LEU A 89 1.64 1.68 -2.44
CA LEU A 89 0.48 0.83 -2.17
C LEU A 89 0.67 -0.49 -2.90
N ALA A 90 0.68 -1.59 -2.17
CA ALA A 90 0.54 -2.94 -2.70
C ALA A 90 -0.82 -3.51 -2.26
N ALA A 91 -1.57 -4.13 -3.15
CA ALA A 91 -2.85 -4.76 -2.80
C ALA A 91 -3.08 -6.06 -3.58
N THR A 92 -3.83 -6.98 -3.00
CA THR A 92 -4.37 -8.13 -3.72
C THR A 92 -5.41 -7.67 -4.75
N LEU A 93 -5.55 -8.40 -5.86
CA LEU A 93 -6.54 -8.04 -6.89
C LEU A 93 -7.98 -8.17 -6.41
N ASP A 94 -8.25 -9.10 -5.50
CA ASP A 94 -9.57 -9.28 -4.86
C ASP A 94 -9.88 -8.22 -3.80
N GLY A 95 -8.93 -7.33 -3.49
CA GLY A 95 -9.06 -6.26 -2.51
C GLY A 95 -9.15 -6.73 -1.05
N SER A 96 -8.86 -8.01 -0.77
CA SER A 96 -8.90 -8.57 0.58
C SER A 96 -7.83 -7.99 1.50
N VAL A 97 -6.63 -7.70 0.98
CA VAL A 97 -5.50 -7.17 1.75
C VAL A 97 -4.82 -6.05 0.99
N ALA A 98 -4.51 -4.96 1.70
CA ALA A 98 -3.74 -3.85 1.18
C ALA A 98 -2.65 -3.41 2.16
N VAL A 99 -1.49 -3.03 1.61
CA VAL A 99 -0.35 -2.53 2.35
C VAL A 99 0.09 -1.20 1.77
N LEU A 100 0.20 -0.18 2.62
CA LEU A 100 0.75 1.11 2.27
C LEU A 100 2.06 1.33 3.02
N ALA A 101 3.17 1.39 2.30
CA ALA A 101 4.41 1.95 2.82
C ALA A 101 4.41 3.46 2.60
N VAL A 102 4.79 4.23 3.62
CA VAL A 102 4.92 5.69 3.57
C VAL A 102 6.29 6.07 4.09
N ALA A 103 7.01 6.88 3.34
CA ALA A 103 8.27 7.48 3.73
C ALA A 103 8.14 8.99 3.62
N ALA A 104 8.50 9.72 4.68
CA ALA A 104 8.48 11.17 4.65
C ALA A 104 9.61 11.78 5.48
N ARG A 105 10.10 12.94 5.04
CA ARG A 105 11.09 13.73 5.78
C ARG A 105 10.52 14.32 7.08
N ASP A 106 9.26 14.72 7.05
CA ASP A 106 8.52 15.19 8.24
C ASP A 106 7.65 14.07 8.80
N ALA A 107 7.94 13.62 10.03
CA ALA A 107 7.20 12.57 10.71
C ALA A 107 5.70 12.89 10.87
N ARG A 108 5.31 14.17 10.88
CA ARG A 108 3.90 14.59 10.95
C ARG A 108 3.09 14.13 9.75
N VAL A 109 3.72 13.98 8.59
CA VAL A 109 3.10 13.43 7.37
C VAL A 109 2.69 11.98 7.60
N VAL A 110 3.60 11.17 8.18
CA VAL A 110 3.33 9.76 8.52
C VAL A 110 2.21 9.66 9.55
N GLU A 111 2.20 10.55 10.54
CA GLU A 111 1.15 10.59 11.56
C GLU A 111 -0.22 10.99 11.00
N ARG A 112 -0.30 11.92 10.05
CA ARG A 112 -1.57 12.24 9.36
C ARG A 112 -2.13 11.04 8.61
N VAL A 113 -1.28 10.25 7.95
CA VAL A 113 -1.72 8.99 7.31
C VAL A 113 -2.25 8.02 8.36
N ARG A 114 -1.56 7.87 9.49
CA ARG A 114 -2.01 7.00 10.61
C ARG A 114 -3.37 7.43 11.15
N ILE A 115 -3.56 8.74 11.40
CA ILE A 115 -4.82 9.30 11.90
C ILE A 115 -5.93 9.11 10.87
N GLY A 116 -5.65 9.38 9.59
CA GLY A 116 -6.59 9.18 8.49
C GLY A 116 -7.07 7.74 8.36
N LEU A 117 -6.20 6.77 8.63
CA LEU A 117 -6.56 5.35 8.67
C LEU A 117 -7.53 5.05 9.84
N GLY A 118 -7.27 5.60 11.03
CA GLY A 118 -8.14 5.42 12.19
C GLY A 118 -9.54 6.03 12.02
N MET A 119 -9.66 7.10 11.23
CA MET A 119 -10.95 7.72 10.90
C MET A 119 -11.71 6.97 9.80
N ALA A 120 -11.01 6.31 8.89
CA ALA A 120 -11.62 5.56 7.79
C ALA A 120 -12.14 4.17 8.19
N ALA A 121 -11.77 3.69 9.38
CA ALA A 121 -12.23 2.43 9.96
C ALA A 121 -13.50 2.59 10.83
N ARG A 122 -14.09 3.79 10.87
CA ARG A 122 -15.36 4.11 11.52
C ARG A 122 -16.42 4.37 10.46
#